data_AF-A0A9P5ZHL7-F1
#
_entry.id   AF-A0A9P5ZHL7-F1
#
_cell.length_a   1.000
_cell.length_b   1.000
_cell.length_c   1.000
_cell.angle_alpha   90.00
_cell.angle_beta   90.00
_cell.angle_gamma   90.00
#
_symmetry.space_group_name_H-M   'P 1'
#
loop_
_entity.id
_entity.type
_entity.pdbx_description
1 polymer ?
#
loop_
_entity_poly.entity_id
_entity_poly.type
_entity_poly.pdbx_seq_one_letter_code
_entity_poly.pdbx_strand_id
1 'polypeptide(L)'
;LINDLQTRLDDTFALTKEQKDNIRIIAQDVLYQSTCTAFKTLHIDVEVKRQTEMKCTNIFGSPACKKVFHAKTKRICSSVHNAFRQDLQDSILGDKKCSLEVFMLATAVKYKCMGIGKAVSKADMIHNALLVRTHLQ
;
A
#
# COMPACT_ATOMS: atom_id res chain seq x y z
N LEU A 1 25.35 30.53 -5.66
CA LEU A 1 25.99 29.39 -6.35
C LEU A 1 25.66 28.05 -5.67
N ILE A 2 26.02 27.84 -4.40
CA ILE A 2 25.72 26.58 -3.68
C ILE A 2 24.21 26.31 -3.58
N ASN A 3 23.40 27.33 -3.27
CA ASN A 3 21.94 27.18 -3.19
C ASN A 3 21.30 26.81 -4.54
N ASP A 4 21.86 27.31 -5.65
CA ASP A 4 21.36 27.02 -7.00
C ASP A 4 21.69 25.57 -7.42
N LEU A 5 22.89 25.10 -7.04
CA LEU A 5 23.26 23.68 -7.18
C LEU A 5 22.38 22.78 -6.32
N GLN A 6 22.05 23.18 -5.09
CA GLN A 6 21.14 22.45 -4.21
C GLN A 6 19.72 22.37 -4.80
N THR A 7 19.19 23.48 -5.33
CA THR A 7 17.87 23.49 -5.99
C THR A 7 17.82 22.56 -7.20
N ARG A 8 18.85 22.55 -8.05
CA ARG A 8 18.92 21.65 -9.21
C ARG A 8 19.02 20.17 -8.82
N LEU A 9 19.69 19.88 -7.71
CA LEU A 9 19.79 18.52 -7.16
C LEU A 9 18.44 18.04 -6.61
N ASP A 10 17.69 18.95 -5.98
CA ASP A 10 16.34 18.70 -5.50
C ASP A 10 15.34 18.47 -6.66
N ASP A 11 15.46 19.22 -7.75
CA ASP A 11 14.62 19.04 -8.95
C ASP A 11 14.89 17.73 -9.71
N THR A 12 16.09 17.17 -9.58
CA THR A 12 16.45 15.87 -10.18
C THR A 12 16.18 14.68 -9.26
N PHE A 13 15.67 14.92 -8.05
CA PHE A 13 15.39 13.87 -7.09
C PHE A 13 14.34 12.89 -7.61
N ALA A 14 14.69 11.60 -7.63
CA ALA A 14 13.79 10.52 -7.97
C ALA A 14 13.94 9.35 -6.99
N LEU A 15 12.81 8.76 -6.61
CA LEU A 15 12.84 7.55 -5.78
C LEU A 15 13.48 6.38 -6.54
N THR A 16 14.36 5.66 -5.87
CA THR A 16 14.96 4.43 -6.40
C THR A 16 13.91 3.34 -6.57
N LYS A 17 14.22 2.30 -7.35
CA LYS A 17 13.32 1.15 -7.54
C LYS A 17 13.02 0.48 -6.19
N GLU A 18 14.06 0.21 -5.40
CA GLU A 18 13.93 -0.37 -4.06
C GLU A 18 13.02 0.47 -3.15
N GLN A 19 13.17 1.80 -3.16
CA GLN A 19 12.30 2.68 -2.39
C GLN A 19 10.84 2.59 -2.82
N LYS A 20 10.56 2.44 -4.12
CA LYS A 20 9.19 2.26 -4.65
C LYS A 20 8.63 0.90 -4.28
N ASP A 21 9.45 -0.15 -4.35
CA ASP A 21 9.07 -1.51 -3.98
C ASP A 21 8.74 -1.60 -2.48
N ASN A 22 9.54 -0.96 -1.63
CA ASN A 22 9.27 -0.87 -0.19
C ASN A 22 7.96 -0.11 0.11
N ILE A 23 7.67 0.99 -0.60
CA ILE A 23 6.36 1.68 -0.46
C ILE A 23 5.23 0.74 -0.82
N ARG A 24 5.37 -0.01 -1.92
CA ARG A 24 4.34 -0.94 -2.38
C ARG A 24 4.10 -2.03 -1.33
N ILE A 25 5.17 -2.63 -0.80
CA ILE A 25 5.08 -3.67 0.24
C ILE A 25 4.35 -3.15 1.47
N ILE A 26 4.72 -1.95 1.96
CA ILE A 26 4.06 -1.34 3.12
C ILE A 26 2.59 -1.02 2.79
N ALA A 27 2.30 -0.49 1.59
CA ALA A 27 0.94 -0.20 1.17
C ALA A 27 0.07 -1.46 1.09
N GLN A 28 0.61 -2.58 0.61
CA GLN A 28 -0.07 -3.86 0.60
C GLN A 28 -0.37 -4.36 2.02
N ASP A 29 0.63 -4.28 2.91
CA ASP A 29 0.48 -4.70 4.30
C ASP A 29 -0.57 -3.87 5.05
N VAL A 30 -0.48 -2.54 4.97
CA VAL A 30 -1.45 -1.62 5.59
C VAL A 30 -2.84 -1.84 5.01
N LEU A 31 -2.96 -2.02 3.69
CA LEU A 31 -4.25 -2.29 3.06
C LEU A 31 -4.90 -3.57 3.61
N TYR A 32 -4.10 -4.60 3.87
CA TYR A 32 -4.59 -5.91 4.32
C TYR A 32 -4.88 -5.97 5.83
N GLN A 33 -4.46 -4.96 6.60
CA GLN A 33 -4.78 -4.89 8.02
C GLN A 33 -6.28 -4.65 8.23
N SER A 34 -6.89 -5.42 9.11
CA SER A 34 -8.32 -5.27 9.49
C SER A 34 -8.69 -3.88 10.02
N THR A 35 -7.72 -3.09 10.47
CA THR A 35 -7.89 -1.70 10.92
C THR A 35 -7.97 -0.69 9.77
N CYS A 36 -7.62 -1.07 8.54
CA CYS A 36 -7.69 -0.21 7.37
C CYS A 36 -9.14 -0.03 6.91
N THR A 37 -9.83 0.94 7.51
CA THR A 37 -11.24 1.25 7.20
C THR A 37 -11.36 2.39 6.18
N ALA A 38 -10.30 3.17 5.96
CA ALA A 38 -10.29 4.36 5.13
C ALA A 38 -9.26 4.26 3.98
N PHE A 39 -9.62 3.57 2.90
CA PHE A 39 -8.73 3.38 1.74
C PHE A 39 -8.30 4.68 1.06
N LYS A 40 -9.11 5.76 1.16
CA LYS A 40 -8.78 7.08 0.60
C LYS A 40 -7.55 7.71 1.27
N THR A 41 -7.29 7.37 2.55
CA THR A 41 -6.19 7.90 3.35
C THR A 41 -5.06 6.91 3.55
N LEU A 42 -5.08 5.75 2.87
CA LEU A 42 -4.05 4.70 2.96
C LEU A 42 -2.61 5.24 2.84
N HIS A 43 -2.41 6.22 1.96
CA HIS A 43 -1.12 6.84 1.74
C HIS A 43 -0.58 7.57 2.98
N ILE A 44 -1.44 8.14 3.83
CA ILE A 44 -1.04 8.80 5.08
C ILE A 44 -0.46 7.75 6.04
N ASP A 45 -1.13 6.61 6.20
CA ASP A 45 -0.67 5.53 7.09
C ASP A 45 0.66 4.94 6.61
N VAL A 46 0.82 4.79 5.29
CA VAL A 46 2.08 4.34 4.67
C VAL A 46 3.20 5.35 4.90
N GLU A 47 2.92 6.65 4.80
CA GLU A 47 3.90 7.71 5.06
C GLU A 47 4.33 7.75 6.52
N VAL A 48 3.38 7.65 7.46
CA VAL A 48 3.65 7.59 8.90
C VAL A 48 4.51 6.37 9.24
N LYS A 49 4.08 5.18 8.79
CA LYS A 49 4.80 3.93 9.04
C LYS A 49 6.22 3.98 8.48
N ARG A 50 6.39 4.56 7.28
CA ARG A 50 7.72 4.73 6.67
C ARG A 50 8.58 5.76 7.39
N GLN A 51 8.00 6.84 7.89
CA GLN A 51 8.73 7.84 8.68
C GLN A 51 9.21 7.28 10.02
N THR A 52 8.46 6.37 10.64
CA THR A 52 8.84 5.71 11.89
C THR A 52 9.82 4.55 11.70
N GLU A 53 9.68 3.75 10.63
CA GLU A 53 10.46 2.52 10.43
C GLU A 53 11.76 2.75 9.64
N MET A 54 11.81 3.74 8.76
CA MET A 54 12.97 4.03 7.94
C MET A 54 13.46 5.45 8.21
N LYS A 55 14.70 5.57 8.70
CA LYS A 55 15.41 6.84 8.87
C LYS A 55 15.71 7.49 7.49
N CYS A 56 14.68 7.89 6.75
CA CYS A 56 14.78 8.57 5.45
C CYS A 56 15.13 10.06 5.65
N THR A 57 16.18 10.34 6.41
CA THR A 57 16.67 11.71 6.67
C THR A 57 16.91 12.48 5.38
N ASN A 58 17.40 11.79 4.34
CA ASN A 58 17.66 12.37 3.01
C ASN A 58 16.39 12.81 2.26
N ILE A 59 15.23 12.18 2.53
CA ILE A 59 13.96 12.50 1.84
C ILE A 59 13.19 13.56 2.63
N PHE A 60 13.19 13.44 3.96
CA PHE A 60 12.43 14.35 4.82
C PHE A 60 13.17 15.67 5.14
N GLY A 61 14.45 15.79 4.77
CA GLY A 61 15.24 17.01 4.92
C GLY A 61 14.91 18.12 3.91
N SER A 62 14.43 17.79 2.70
CA SER A 62 14.06 18.77 1.68
C SER A 62 12.53 18.77 1.42
N PRO A 63 11.87 19.95 1.40
CA PRO A 63 10.46 20.07 1.01
C PRO A 63 10.16 19.58 -0.41
N ALA A 64 11.11 19.72 -1.35
CA ALA A 64 10.94 19.26 -2.73
C ALA A 64 10.93 17.72 -2.80
N CYS A 65 11.91 17.07 -2.15
CA CYS A 65 11.98 15.61 -2.04
C CYS A 65 10.73 15.02 -1.36
N LYS A 66 10.22 15.69 -0.31
CA LYS A 66 8.95 15.34 0.35
C LYS A 66 7.75 15.36 -0.61
N LYS A 67 7.62 16.39 -1.46
CA LYS A 67 6.53 16.47 -2.45
C LYS A 67 6.60 15.34 -3.48
N VAL A 68 7.81 15.05 -3.99
CA VAL A 68 8.02 13.93 -4.94
C VAL A 68 7.67 12.60 -4.28
N PHE A 69 8.11 12.40 -3.05
CA PHE A 69 7.80 11.22 -2.26
C PHE A 69 6.29 11.05 -2.06
N HIS A 70 5.60 12.08 -1.56
CA HIS A 70 4.16 12.06 -1.33
C HIS A 70 3.38 11.72 -2.59
N ALA A 71 3.70 12.39 -3.71
CA ALA A 71 3.05 12.12 -4.99
C ALA A 71 3.23 10.66 -5.46
N LYS A 72 4.43 10.09 -5.27
CA LYS A 72 4.70 8.70 -5.62
C LYS A 72 4.02 7.72 -4.66
N THR A 73 4.04 7.98 -3.36
CA THR A 73 3.35 7.15 -2.36
C THR A 73 1.86 7.10 -2.63
N LYS A 74 1.22 8.25 -2.86
CA LYS A 74 -0.20 8.33 -3.22
C LYS A 74 -0.52 7.50 -4.46
N ARG A 75 0.26 7.63 -5.53
CA ARG A 75 0.07 6.85 -6.77
C ARG A 75 0.21 5.35 -6.56
N ILE A 76 1.22 4.91 -5.79
CA ILE A 76 1.43 3.48 -5.48
C ILE A 76 0.27 2.95 -4.65
N CYS A 77 -0.14 3.67 -3.60
CA CYS A 77 -1.26 3.30 -2.74
C CYS A 77 -2.57 3.16 -3.54
N SER A 78 -2.87 4.13 -4.42
CA SER A 78 -4.04 4.04 -5.29
C SER A 78 -3.97 2.84 -6.24
N SER A 79 -2.79 2.53 -6.79
CA SER A 79 -2.60 1.36 -7.66
C SER A 79 -2.79 0.04 -6.90
N VAL A 80 -2.27 -0.07 -5.68
CA VAL A 80 -2.40 -1.27 -4.83
C VAL A 80 -3.86 -1.46 -4.42
N HIS A 81 -4.54 -0.39 -3.98
CA HIS A 81 -5.95 -0.43 -3.65
C HIS A 81 -6.83 -0.83 -4.85
N ASN A 82 -6.59 -0.27 -6.04
CA ASN A 82 -7.38 -0.64 -7.22
C ASN A 82 -7.14 -2.09 -7.65
N ALA A 83 -5.91 -2.61 -7.53
CA ALA A 83 -5.62 -4.01 -7.79
C ALA A 83 -6.39 -4.93 -6.83
N PHE A 84 -6.41 -4.60 -5.53
CA PHE A 84 -7.18 -5.36 -4.54
C PHE A 84 -8.68 -5.29 -4.79
N ARG A 85 -9.21 -4.12 -5.14
CA ARG A 85 -10.62 -3.97 -5.55
C ARG A 85 -10.95 -4.84 -6.76
N GLN A 86 -10.06 -4.93 -7.74
CA GLN A 86 -10.26 -5.81 -8.90
C GLN A 86 -10.24 -7.28 -8.50
N ASP A 87 -9.27 -7.71 -7.68
CA ASP A 87 -9.23 -9.09 -7.17
C ASP A 87 -10.52 -9.45 -6.41
N LEU A 88 -11.04 -8.51 -5.61
CA LEU A 88 -12.31 -8.66 -4.90
C LEU A 88 -13.47 -8.84 -5.88
N GLN A 89 -13.58 -7.99 -6.90
CA GLN A 89 -14.61 -8.10 -7.92
C GLN A 89 -14.53 -9.42 -8.70
N ASP A 90 -13.34 -9.81 -9.14
CA ASP A 90 -13.08 -11.06 -9.87
C ASP A 90 -13.43 -12.30 -9.03
N SER A 91 -13.31 -12.23 -7.70
CA SER A 91 -13.68 -13.34 -6.80
C SER A 91 -15.19 -13.55 -6.68
N ILE A 92 -15.97 -12.52 -6.97
CA ILE A 92 -17.43 -12.51 -6.82
C ILE A 92 -18.11 -12.74 -8.17
N LEU A 93 -17.58 -12.11 -9.22
CA LEU A 93 -18.17 -12.00 -10.55
C LEU A 93 -17.28 -12.64 -11.61
N GLY A 94 -17.91 -13.27 -12.61
CA GLY A 94 -17.23 -13.81 -13.80
C GLY A 94 -16.54 -15.16 -13.58
N ASP A 95 -15.67 -15.51 -14.52
CA ASP A 95 -15.08 -16.85 -14.63
C ASP A 95 -14.07 -17.18 -13.53
N LYS A 96 -13.61 -16.18 -12.78
CA LYS A 96 -12.65 -16.32 -11.67
C LYS A 96 -13.33 -16.39 -10.30
N LYS A 97 -14.65 -16.52 -10.27
CA LYS A 97 -15.41 -16.65 -9.03
C LYS A 97 -14.86 -17.81 -8.20
N CYS A 98 -14.61 -17.55 -6.92
CA CYS A 98 -14.07 -18.55 -6.00
C CYS A 98 -14.77 -18.49 -4.64
N SER A 99 -14.54 -19.50 -3.80
CA SER A 99 -15.03 -19.46 -2.42
C SER A 99 -14.27 -18.40 -1.63
N LEU A 100 -14.91 -17.88 -0.57
CA LEU A 100 -14.29 -16.91 0.33
C LEU A 100 -12.95 -17.41 0.90
N GLU A 101 -12.86 -18.71 1.20
CA GLU A 101 -11.64 -19.35 1.70
C GLU A 101 -10.49 -19.28 0.69
N VAL A 102 -10.77 -19.61 -0.57
CA VAL A 102 -9.78 -19.57 -1.66
C VAL A 102 -9.34 -18.12 -1.93
N PHE A 103 -10.29 -17.19 -1.97
CA PHE A 103 -9.99 -15.77 -2.13
C PHE A 103 -9.07 -15.26 -1.01
N MET A 104 -9.41 -15.54 0.24
CA MET A 104 -8.62 -15.10 1.40
C MET A 104 -7.20 -15.64 1.37
N LEU A 105 -7.00 -16.92 1.03
CA LEU A 105 -5.67 -17.51 0.91
C LEU A 105 -4.87 -16.81 -0.19
N ALA A 106 -5.47 -16.62 -1.37
CA ALA A 106 -4.80 -15.96 -2.49
C ALA A 106 -4.44 -14.50 -2.17
N THR A 107 -5.34 -13.73 -1.56
CA THR A 107 -5.07 -12.34 -1.20
C THR A 107 -4.11 -12.21 -0.03
N ALA A 108 -4.14 -13.13 0.94
CA ALA A 108 -3.16 -13.15 2.03
C ALA A 108 -1.74 -13.33 1.49
N VAL A 109 -1.55 -14.26 0.54
CA VAL A 109 -0.25 -14.47 -0.10
C VAL A 109 0.21 -13.24 -0.89
N LYS A 110 -0.73 -12.56 -1.56
CA LYS A 110 -0.43 -11.43 -2.45
C LYS A 110 -0.19 -10.10 -1.73
N TYR A 111 -0.90 -9.84 -0.62
CA TYR A 111 -0.93 -8.52 0.03
C TYR A 111 -0.34 -8.49 1.44
N LYS A 112 -0.28 -9.62 2.16
CA LYS A 112 0.32 -9.65 3.50
C LYS A 112 1.84 -9.77 3.39
N CYS A 113 2.58 -8.78 3.88
CA CYS A 113 4.05 -8.84 3.86
C CYS A 113 4.57 -9.88 4.88
N MET A 114 5.53 -10.71 4.46
CA MET A 114 6.00 -11.93 5.15
C MET A 114 4.90 -12.99 5.28
N GLY A 115 4.73 -13.76 4.20
CA GLY A 115 3.72 -14.81 4.07
C GLY A 115 3.69 -15.82 5.22
N ILE A 116 2.50 -16.38 5.44
CA ILE A 116 2.20 -17.68 6.09
C ILE A 116 2.88 -17.97 7.45
N GLY A 117 3.48 -16.98 8.13
CA GLY A 117 4.11 -17.16 9.45
C GLY A 117 3.25 -16.64 10.61
N LYS A 118 2.51 -15.54 10.39
CA LYS A 118 1.43 -15.10 11.29
C LYS A 118 0.13 -15.61 10.71
N ALA A 119 -0.47 -16.60 11.37
CA ALA A 119 -1.80 -17.12 11.04
C ALA A 119 -2.73 -15.95 10.66
N VAL A 120 -3.51 -16.12 9.59
CA VAL A 120 -4.53 -15.14 9.21
C VAL A 120 -5.42 -14.94 10.44
N SER A 121 -5.45 -13.72 10.98
CA SER A 121 -6.21 -13.46 12.19
C SER A 121 -7.69 -13.62 11.87
N LYS A 122 -8.49 -14.07 12.85
CA LYS A 122 -9.96 -14.04 12.72
C LYS A 122 -10.47 -12.64 12.37
N ALA A 123 -9.78 -11.59 12.82
CA ALA A 123 -10.08 -10.20 12.46
C ALA A 123 -9.86 -9.91 10.96
N ASP A 124 -8.78 -10.43 10.37
CA ASP A 124 -8.51 -10.27 8.93
C ASP A 124 -9.57 -11.01 8.10
N MET A 125 -10.01 -12.19 8.57
CA MET A 125 -11.09 -12.96 7.93
C MET A 125 -12.41 -12.19 7.96
N ILE A 126 -12.79 -11.65 9.13
CA ILE A 126 -14.01 -10.86 9.29
C ILE A 126 -13.96 -9.61 8.40
N HIS A 127 -12.81 -8.92 8.36
CA HIS A 127 -12.61 -7.75 7.53
C HIS A 127 -12.82 -8.08 6.04
N ASN A 128 -12.18 -9.13 5.53
CA ASN A 128 -12.36 -9.56 4.14
C ASN A 128 -13.81 -9.98 3.83
N ALA A 129 -14.45 -10.71 4.74
CA ALA A 129 -15.85 -11.10 4.59
C ALA A 129 -16.80 -9.89 4.52
N LEU A 130 -16.54 -8.85 5.34
CA LEU A 130 -17.29 -7.60 5.30
C LEU A 130 -17.07 -6.85 3.99
N LEU A 131 -15.85 -6.82 3.47
CA LEU A 131 -15.54 -6.17 2.19
C LEU A 131 -16.21 -6.87 1.00
N VAL A 132 -16.20 -8.20 0.96
CA VAL A 132 -16.92 -8.99 -0.04
C VAL A 132 -18.42 -8.68 0.01
N ARG A 133 -19.00 -8.64 1.21
CA ARG A 133 -20.44 -8.39 1.40
C ARG A 133 -20.86 -6.97 0.99
N THR A 134 -20.06 -5.95 1.27
CA THR A 134 -20.39 -4.56 0.91
C THR A 134 -20.26 -4.26 -0.57
N HIS A 135 -19.45 -5.02 -1.31
CA HIS A 135 -19.32 -4.90 -2.78
C HIS A 135 -20.34 -5.71 -3.57
N LEU A 136 -21.17 -6.50 -2.89
CA LEU A 136 -22.27 -7.30 -3.45
C LEU A 136 -23.63 -6.56 -3.46
N GLN A 137 -23.72 -5.38 -2.85
CA GLN A 137 -24.91 -4.50 -2.86
C GLN A 137 -24.77 -3.42 -3.92
#